data_AF-A0A7W8BRY4-F1
#
_entry.id   AF-A0A7W8BRY4-F1
#
_cell.length_a   1.000
_cell.length_b   1.000
_cell.length_c   1.000
_cell.angle_alpha   90.00
_cell.angle_beta   90.00
_cell.angle_gamma   90.00
#
_symmetry.space_group_name_H-M   'P 1'
#
loop_
_entity.id
_entity.type
_entity.pdbx_description
1 polymer ?
#
loop_
_entity_poly.entity_id
_entity_poly.type
_entity_poly.pdbx_seq_one_letter_code
_entity_poly.pdbx_strand_id
1 'polypeptide(L)'
;MNDSQRTRILRAAQAINGARDARKRIASRAEFVRIVAAQLQEIAPSATRVLILPTTHHGRPTYAVVLYSATTALATTREQRSAVHGLLQRAFPAADWTRPRLYDATTGGLTVHEPTAPAALDLDTAPEARP
;
A
#
# COMPACT_ATOMS: atom_id res chain seq x y z
N MET A 1 -35.44 -40.21 6.30
CA MET A 1 -34.31 -39.28 6.05
C MET A 1 -33.49 -39.20 7.33
N ASN A 2 -32.27 -39.74 7.34
CA ASN A 2 -31.46 -39.90 8.56
C ASN A 2 -30.66 -38.64 8.92
N ASP A 3 -30.44 -38.45 10.22
CA ASP A 3 -29.87 -37.24 10.81
C ASP A 3 -28.45 -36.93 10.28
N SER A 4 -27.64 -37.97 10.03
CA SER A 4 -26.29 -37.85 9.47
C SER A 4 -26.26 -37.30 8.04
N GLN A 5 -27.31 -37.53 7.23
CA GLN A 5 -27.42 -36.93 5.90
C GLN A 5 -27.76 -35.44 5.99
N ARG A 6 -28.60 -35.02 6.94
CA ARG A 6 -28.90 -33.60 7.18
C ARG A 6 -27.65 -32.82 7.61
N THR A 7 -26.84 -33.38 8.50
CA THR A 7 -25.59 -32.72 8.96
C THR A 7 -24.57 -32.57 7.82
N ARG A 8 -24.44 -33.56 6.92
CA ARG A 8 -23.56 -33.45 5.74
C ARG A 8 -24.03 -32.38 4.76
N ILE A 9 -25.34 -32.31 4.49
CA ILE A 9 -25.93 -31.31 3.59
C ILE A 9 -25.72 -29.88 4.14
N LEU A 10 -25.88 -29.68 5.45
CA LEU A 10 -25.66 -28.39 6.10
C LEU A 10 -24.18 -27.93 6.04
N ARG A 11 -23.23 -28.85 6.24
CA ARG A 11 -21.78 -28.53 6.13
C ARG A 11 -21.36 -28.20 4.70
N ALA A 12 -21.88 -28.93 3.71
CA ALA A 12 -21.62 -28.63 2.30
C ALA A 12 -22.14 -27.24 1.90
N ALA A 13 -23.33 -26.87 2.36
CA ALA A 13 -23.90 -25.54 2.13
C ALA A 13 -23.06 -24.41 2.75
N GLN A 14 -22.55 -24.58 3.97
CA GLN A 14 -21.64 -23.62 4.61
C GLN A 14 -20.32 -23.44 3.83
N ALA A 15 -19.71 -24.52 3.36
CA ALA A 15 -18.49 -24.45 2.56
C ALA A 15 -18.71 -23.69 1.24
N ILE A 16 -19.85 -23.93 0.56
CA ILE A 16 -20.22 -23.24 -0.68
C ILE A 16 -20.45 -21.74 -0.44
N ASN A 17 -21.16 -21.38 0.63
CA ASN A 17 -21.41 -19.98 0.98
C ASN A 17 -20.11 -19.27 1.37
N GLY A 18 -19.25 -19.90 2.17
CA GLY A 18 -17.93 -19.35 2.52
C GLY A 18 -17.05 -19.12 1.29
N ALA A 19 -17.02 -20.06 0.35
CA ALA A 19 -16.29 -19.90 -0.91
C ALA A 19 -16.88 -18.79 -1.79
N ARG A 20 -18.21 -18.63 -1.81
CA ARG A 20 -18.89 -17.55 -2.54
C ARG A 20 -18.56 -16.18 -1.95
N ASP A 21 -18.59 -16.05 -0.63
CA ASP A 21 -18.27 -14.79 0.04
C ASP A 21 -16.78 -14.45 -0.10
N ALA A 22 -15.89 -15.44 -0.03
CA ALA A 22 -14.48 -15.25 -0.35
C ALA A 22 -14.29 -14.75 -1.79
N ARG A 23 -14.97 -15.35 -2.78
CA ARG A 23 -14.94 -14.88 -4.18
C ARG A 23 -15.47 -13.47 -4.34
N LYS A 24 -16.59 -13.12 -3.67
CA LYS A 24 -17.13 -11.76 -3.68
C LYS A 24 -16.15 -10.74 -3.08
N ARG A 25 -15.49 -11.08 -1.96
CA ARG A 25 -14.46 -10.24 -1.34
C ARG A 25 -13.23 -10.06 -2.23
N ILE A 26 -12.80 -11.13 -2.91
CA ILE A 26 -11.70 -11.07 -3.88
C ILE A 26 -12.10 -10.19 -5.05
N ALA A 27 -13.31 -10.34 -5.59
CA ALA A 27 -13.82 -9.52 -6.67
C ALA A 27 -13.92 -8.05 -6.26
N SER A 28 -14.46 -7.74 -5.07
CA SER A 28 -14.54 -6.37 -4.58
C SER A 28 -13.16 -5.75 -4.32
N ARG A 29 -12.21 -6.54 -3.82
CA ARG A 29 -10.82 -6.10 -3.64
C ARG A 29 -10.16 -5.84 -5.00
N ALA A 30 -10.24 -6.78 -5.93
CA ALA A 30 -9.65 -6.65 -7.26
C ALA A 30 -10.26 -5.49 -8.04
N GLU A 31 -11.58 -5.28 -7.93
CA GLU A 31 -12.28 -4.15 -8.53
C GLU A 31 -11.82 -2.82 -7.93
N PHE A 32 -11.72 -2.74 -6.60
CA PHE A 32 -11.15 -1.57 -5.92
C PHE A 32 -9.73 -1.28 -6.43
N VAL A 33 -8.84 -2.28 -6.48
CA VAL A 33 -7.47 -2.12 -6.98
C VAL A 33 -7.48 -1.61 -8.42
N ARG A 34 -8.32 -2.20 -9.28
CA ARG A 34 -8.45 -1.80 -10.68
C ARG A 34 -8.88 -0.33 -10.83
N ILE A 35 -9.86 0.11 -10.03
CA ILE A 35 -10.35 1.49 -10.06
C ILE A 35 -9.25 2.47 -9.63
N VAL A 36 -8.57 2.20 -8.50
CA VAL A 36 -7.50 3.07 -8.01
C VAL A 36 -6.33 3.10 -9.01
N ALA A 37 -5.96 1.95 -9.57
CA ALA A 37 -4.91 1.87 -10.58
C ALA A 37 -5.27 2.65 -11.85
N ALA A 38 -6.51 2.55 -12.34
CA ALA A 38 -6.97 3.30 -13.51
C ALA A 38 -6.90 4.81 -13.28
N GLN A 39 -7.42 5.29 -12.14
CA GLN A 39 -7.36 6.71 -11.79
C GLN A 39 -5.92 7.21 -11.59
N LEU A 40 -5.04 6.37 -11.02
CA LEU A 40 -3.62 6.70 -10.92
C LEU A 40 -2.98 6.86 -12.31
N GLN A 41 -3.30 5.98 -13.26
CA GLN A 41 -2.78 6.07 -14.63
C GLN A 41 -3.30 7.30 -15.38
N GLU A 42 -4.53 7.74 -15.13
CA GLU A 42 -5.07 8.99 -15.68
C GLU A 42 -4.31 10.22 -15.16
N ILE A 43 -3.95 10.23 -13.87
CA ILE A 43 -3.24 11.36 -13.26
C ILE A 43 -1.76 11.37 -13.66
N ALA A 44 -1.12 10.20 -13.64
CA ALA A 44 0.30 10.03 -13.87
C ALA A 44 0.57 8.73 -14.65
N PRO A 45 0.64 8.82 -15.99
CA PRO A 45 0.90 7.67 -16.83
C PRO A 45 2.20 6.96 -16.46
N SER A 46 2.18 5.64 -16.48
CA SER A 46 3.29 4.75 -16.10
C SER A 46 3.59 4.68 -14.60
N ALA A 47 2.82 5.35 -13.74
CA ALA A 47 3.01 5.24 -12.29
C ALA A 47 2.58 3.84 -11.81
N THR A 48 3.48 3.17 -11.11
CA THR A 48 3.27 1.83 -10.54
C THR A 48 3.41 1.81 -9.03
N ARG A 49 4.22 2.72 -8.47
CA ARG A 49 4.38 2.90 -7.03
C ARG A 49 4.31 4.36 -6.65
N VAL A 50 3.78 4.63 -5.46
CA VAL A 50 3.67 5.98 -4.91
C VAL A 50 4.19 5.96 -3.48
N LEU A 51 5.23 6.75 -3.22
CA LEU A 51 5.75 7.00 -1.89
C LEU A 51 5.20 8.34 -1.38
N ILE A 52 4.58 8.31 -0.21
CA ILE A 52 4.10 9.49 0.50
C ILE A 52 4.90 9.61 1.79
N LEU A 53 5.58 10.73 1.96
CA LEU A 53 6.41 11.03 3.10
C LEU A 53 5.81 12.22 3.87
N PRO A 54 5.40 12.03 5.14
CA PRO A 54 5.06 13.16 6.00
C PRO A 54 6.33 13.99 6.22
N THR A 55 6.22 15.29 6.03
CA THR A 55 7.33 16.24 6.21
C THR A 55 6.85 17.44 7.00
N THR A 56 7.76 18.29 7.42
CA THR A 56 7.44 19.55 8.11
C THR A 56 8.15 20.69 7.40
N HIS A 57 7.41 21.75 7.07
CA HIS A 57 7.96 22.94 6.42
C HIS A 57 7.56 24.17 7.23
N HIS A 58 8.54 24.91 7.75
CA HIS A 58 8.33 26.05 8.68
C HIS A 58 7.37 25.72 9.84
N GLY A 59 7.54 24.56 10.48
CA GLY A 59 6.71 24.13 11.60
C GLY A 59 5.29 23.69 11.23
N ARG A 60 4.93 23.66 9.95
CA ARG A 60 3.64 23.17 9.46
C ARG A 60 3.77 21.76 8.87
N PRO A 61 2.91 20.81 9.26
CA PRO A 61 2.85 19.51 8.62
C PRO A 61 2.59 19.66 7.12
N THR A 62 3.37 18.97 6.31
CA THR A 62 3.21 18.86 4.86
C THR A 62 3.54 17.45 4.42
N TYR A 63 3.52 17.20 3.11
CA TYR A 63 3.82 15.89 2.55
C TYR A 63 4.66 16.03 1.29
N ALA A 64 5.58 15.09 1.10
CA ALA A 64 6.24 14.87 -0.17
C ALA A 64 5.64 13.62 -0.81
N VAL A 65 5.36 13.70 -2.11
CA VAL A 65 4.83 12.59 -2.91
C VAL A 65 5.80 12.32 -4.03
N VAL A 66 6.28 11.09 -4.13
CA VAL A 66 7.19 10.62 -5.18
C VAL A 66 6.51 9.46 -5.91
N LEU A 67 6.41 9.58 -7.22
CA LEU A 67 5.84 8.53 -8.08
C LEU A 67 6.98 7.79 -8.75
N TYR A 68 6.83 6.48 -8.88
CA TYR A 68 7.78 5.63 -9.58
C TYR A 68 7.06 4.85 -10.68
N SER A 69 7.72 4.74 -11.83
CA SER A 69 7.47 3.67 -12.77
C SER A 69 8.06 2.36 -12.24
N ALA A 70 7.97 1.30 -13.05
CA ALA A 70 8.63 0.04 -12.72
C ALA A 70 10.15 0.17 -12.56
N THR A 71 10.77 1.21 -13.13
CA THR A 71 12.23 1.32 -13.24
C THR A 71 12.81 2.60 -12.66
N THR A 72 12.05 3.69 -12.54
CA THR A 72 12.60 4.98 -12.12
C THR A 72 11.56 5.90 -11.47
N ALA A 73 12.04 6.94 -10.78
CA ALA A 73 11.20 8.02 -10.31
C ALA A 73 10.67 8.85 -11.49
N LEU A 74 9.40 9.25 -11.41
CA LEU A 74 8.75 10.06 -12.43
C LEU A 74 8.87 11.54 -12.08
N ALA A 75 9.17 12.36 -13.09
CA ALA A 75 9.02 13.81 -12.99
C ALA A 75 7.52 14.13 -12.92
N THR A 76 7.09 14.82 -11.85
CA THR A 76 5.68 15.09 -11.59
C THR A 76 5.45 16.54 -11.20
N THR A 77 4.35 17.12 -11.72
CA THR A 77 3.93 18.45 -11.32
C THR A 77 3.38 18.45 -9.90
N ARG A 78 3.18 19.64 -9.33
CA ARG A 78 2.58 19.77 -8.00
C ARG A 78 1.12 19.30 -8.00
N GLU A 79 0.41 19.56 -9.08
CA GLU A 79 -1.00 19.21 -9.29
C GLU A 79 -1.15 17.69 -9.33
N GLN A 80 -0.29 17.00 -10.09
CA GLN A 80 -0.26 15.54 -10.14
C GLN A 80 0.00 14.94 -8.75
N ARG A 81 1.01 15.44 -8.03
CA ARG A 81 1.32 15.00 -6.66
C ARG A 81 0.16 15.19 -5.70
N SER A 82 -0.53 16.33 -5.80
CA SER A 82 -1.67 16.67 -4.93
C SER A 82 -2.89 15.81 -5.26
N ALA A 83 -3.16 15.57 -6.55
CA ALA A 83 -4.25 14.71 -7.02
C ALA A 83 -4.04 13.25 -6.60
N VAL A 84 -2.82 12.71 -6.74
CA VAL A 84 -2.47 11.36 -6.29
C VAL A 84 -2.61 11.22 -4.78
N HIS A 85 -2.12 12.20 -4.01
CA HIS A 85 -2.28 12.18 -2.56
C HIS A 85 -3.76 12.16 -2.16
N GLY A 86 -4.58 13.03 -2.76
CA GLY A 86 -6.03 13.05 -2.51
C GLY A 86 -6.74 11.75 -2.93
N LEU A 87 -6.33 11.14 -4.04
CA LEU A 87 -6.83 9.83 -4.48
C LEU A 87 -6.56 8.77 -3.41
N LEU A 88 -5.31 8.65 -2.94
CA LEU A 88 -4.93 7.63 -1.98
C LEU A 88 -5.55 7.86 -0.60
N GLN A 89 -5.70 9.12 -0.15
CA GLN A 89 -6.42 9.43 1.09
C GLN A 89 -7.88 8.98 1.05
N ARG A 90 -8.58 9.20 -0.08
CA ARG A 90 -9.97 8.74 -0.24
C ARG A 90 -10.09 7.23 -0.37
N ALA A 91 -9.12 6.60 -1.04
CA ALA A 91 -9.09 5.15 -1.22
C ALA A 91 -8.75 4.41 0.10
N PHE A 92 -7.97 5.04 0.99
CA PHE A 92 -7.52 4.47 2.25
C PHE A 92 -7.76 5.44 3.43
N PRO A 93 -9.03 5.71 3.79
CA PRO A 93 -9.36 6.71 4.81
C PRO A 93 -8.88 6.33 6.22
N ALA A 94 -8.70 5.04 6.49
CA ALA A 94 -8.24 4.52 7.78
C ALA A 94 -6.70 4.45 7.90
N ALA A 95 -5.96 4.83 6.86
CA ALA A 95 -4.50 4.83 6.92
C ALA A 95 -4.00 5.98 7.80
N ASP A 96 -3.02 5.69 8.65
CA ASP A 96 -2.28 6.72 9.36
C ASP A 96 -1.27 7.37 8.41
N TRP A 97 -1.57 8.61 8.00
CA TRP A 97 -0.79 9.43 7.09
C TRP A 97 0.30 10.26 7.79
N THR A 98 0.43 10.16 9.12
CA THR A 98 1.55 10.74 9.86
C THR A 98 2.83 9.91 9.73
N ARG A 99 2.72 8.73 9.12
CA ARG A 99 3.82 7.80 8.83
C ARG A 99 4.09 7.73 7.33
N PRO A 100 5.34 7.50 6.91
CA PRO A 100 5.66 7.18 5.52
C PRO A 100 4.81 6.02 4.98
N ARG A 101 4.28 6.17 3.77
CA ARG A 101 3.46 5.14 3.10
C ARG A 101 3.97 4.84 1.71
N LEU A 102 4.04 3.56 1.37
CA LEU A 102 4.28 3.08 0.00
C LEU A 102 3.03 2.38 -0.51
N TYR A 103 2.46 2.93 -1.58
CA TYR A 103 1.39 2.32 -2.34
C TYR A 103 1.97 1.61 -3.57
N ASP A 104 1.52 0.38 -3.82
CA ASP A 104 1.85 -0.38 -5.04
C ASP A 104 0.57 -0.61 -5.84
N ALA A 105 0.50 -0.05 -7.04
CA ALA A 105 -0.68 -0.09 -7.91
C ALA A 105 -0.91 -1.46 -8.56
N THR A 106 0.11 -2.34 -8.59
CA THR A 106 -0.01 -3.69 -9.14
C THR A 106 -0.74 -4.63 -8.18
N THR A 107 -0.56 -4.41 -6.87
CA THR A 107 -1.19 -5.21 -5.81
C THR A 107 -2.34 -4.49 -5.10
N GLY A 108 -2.41 -3.16 -5.23
CA GLY A 108 -3.27 -2.29 -4.45
C GLY A 108 -2.92 -2.26 -2.95
N GLY A 109 -1.70 -2.67 -2.61
CA GLY A 109 -1.18 -2.67 -1.24
C GLY A 109 -0.76 -1.27 -0.82
N LEU A 110 -1.14 -0.87 0.39
CA LEU A 110 -0.63 0.32 1.07
C LEU A 110 0.09 -0.13 2.33
N THR A 111 1.40 0.12 2.39
CA THR A 111 2.27 -0.34 3.48
C THR A 111 2.95 0.84 4.17
N VAL A 112 3.38 0.66 5.42
CA VAL A 112 4.26 1.61 6.09
C VAL A 112 5.65 1.50 5.45
N HIS A 113 6.26 2.63 5.11
CA HIS A 113 7.60 2.71 4.51
C HIS A 113 8.58 3.39 5.46
N GLU A 114 8.79 2.80 6.62
CA GLU A 114 9.81 3.30 7.55
C GLU A 114 11.18 2.77 7.16
N PRO A 115 12.24 3.59 7.28
CA PRO A 115 13.60 3.09 7.17
C PRO A 115 13.80 1.99 8.21
N THR A 116 14.17 0.79 7.77
CA THR A 116 14.73 -0.19 8.70
C THR A 116 15.98 0.44 9.28
N ALA A 117 16.10 0.49 10.61
CA ALA A 117 17.31 0.95 11.25
C ALA A 117 18.50 0.23 10.61
N PRO A 118 19.59 0.94 10.24
CA PRO A 118 20.78 0.27 9.77
C PRO A 118 21.17 -0.76 10.82
N ALA A 119 21.54 -1.97 10.39
CA ALA A 119 22.16 -2.93 11.29
C ALA A 119 23.27 -2.19 12.05
N ALA A 120 23.34 -2.36 13.37
CA ALA A 120 24.45 -1.85 14.15
C ALA A 120 25.72 -2.34 13.45
N LEU A 121 26.47 -1.42 12.86
CA LEU A 121 27.82 -1.72 12.45
C LEU A 121 28.54 -1.90 13.78
N ASP A 122 28.91 -3.14 14.11
CA ASP A 122 29.83 -3.46 15.21
C ASP A 122 31.18 -2.82 14.89
N LEU A 123 31.24 -1.48 15.00
CA LEU A 123 32.43 -0.67 14.91
C LEU A 123 33.18 -0.90 16.22
N ASP A 124 33.66 -2.13 16.38
CA ASP A 124 34.57 -2.50 17.43
C ASP A 124 35.80 -1.61 17.26
N THR A 125 36.07 -0.88 18.33
CA THR A 125 36.97 0.26 18.36
C THR A 125 38.39 -0.28 18.21
N ALA A 126 38.87 -0.43 16.99
CA ALA A 126 40.28 -0.76 16.74
C ALA A 126 41.13 0.39 17.32
N PRO A 127 42.06 0.11 18.25
CA PRO A 127 42.87 1.17 18.85
C PRO A 127 43.72 1.83 17.77
N GLU A 128 43.66 3.16 17.73
CA GLU A 128 44.49 4.01 16.89
C GLU A 128 45.98 3.77 17.23
N ALA A 129 46.68 3.00 16.40
CA ALA A 129 48.13 2.88 16.51
C ALA A 129 48.77 4.14 15.90
N ARG A 130 49.20 5.07 16.75
CA ARG A 130 50.06 6.18 16.34
C ARG A 130 51.55 5.76 16.39
N PRO A 131 52.35 6.11 15.37
CA PRO A 131 53.79 5.83 15.34
C PRO A 131 54.59 6.67 16.34
#